data_AF-A0A533UI41-F1
#
_entry.id   AF-A0A533UI41-F1
#
_cell.length_a   1.000
_cell.length_b   1.000
_cell.length_c   1.000
_cell.angle_alpha   90.00
_cell.angle_beta   90.00
_cell.angle_gamma   90.00
#
_symmetry.space_group_name_H-M   'P 1'
#
loop_
_entity.id
_entity.type
_entity.pdbx_description
1 polymer ?
#
loop_
_entity_poly.entity_id
_entity_poly.type
_entity_poly.pdbx_seq_one_letter_code
_entity_poly.pdbx_strand_id
1 'polypeptide(L)'
;MGVHNNAHVPKESFPTFLWYAIEFFIVLGAALGISMISMSYFQKIGFTQEMTDWLFWGIIGAVFLCYYMIIRTFILKRPILSKI
;
A
#
# COMPACT_ATOMS: atom_id res chain seq x y z
N MET A 1 2.97 -8.27 47.79
CA MET A 1 2.89 -9.14 46.59
C MET A 1 2.79 -8.25 45.38
N GLY A 2 3.84 -8.18 44.55
CA GLY A 2 3.82 -7.33 43.34
C GLY A 2 2.86 -7.92 42.32
N VAL A 3 1.81 -7.19 41.96
CA VAL A 3 0.95 -7.57 40.82
C VAL A 3 1.76 -7.27 39.57
N HIS A 4 2.33 -8.30 38.96
CA HIS A 4 2.88 -8.17 37.62
C HIS A 4 1.70 -8.01 36.67
N ASN A 5 1.64 -6.85 36.01
CA ASN A 5 0.58 -6.52 35.07
C ASN A 5 0.88 -7.21 33.73
N ASN A 6 0.65 -8.51 33.69
CA ASN A 6 0.89 -9.36 32.52
C ASN A 6 -0.32 -9.22 31.60
N ALA A 7 -0.46 -8.09 30.91
CA ALA A 7 -1.43 -7.99 29.83
C ALA A 7 -1.09 -9.08 28.79
N HIS A 8 -1.86 -10.17 28.80
CA HIS A 8 -1.73 -11.26 27.83
C HIS A 8 -2.28 -10.75 26.50
N VAL A 9 -1.45 -10.02 25.76
CA VAL A 9 -1.74 -9.72 24.36
C VAL A 9 -1.60 -11.05 23.61
N PRO A 10 -2.69 -11.59 23.05
CA PRO A 10 -2.63 -12.86 22.34
C PRO A 10 -1.62 -12.76 21.20
N LYS A 11 -0.65 -13.67 21.19
CA LYS A 11 0.39 -13.79 20.14
C LYS A 11 -0.14 -14.37 18.83
N GLU A 12 -1.40 -14.78 18.80
CA GLU A 12 -2.16 -15.11 17.59
C GLU A 12 -2.45 -13.79 16.85
N SER A 13 -1.40 -13.18 16.31
CA SER A 13 -1.50 -12.07 15.39
C SER A 13 -2.28 -12.55 14.15
N PHE A 14 -3.20 -11.71 13.67
CA PHE A 14 -3.89 -11.89 12.38
C PHE A 14 -2.94 -12.52 11.32
N PRO A 15 -3.38 -13.50 10.52
CA PRO A 15 -2.50 -14.21 9.58
C PRO A 15 -1.63 -13.24 8.79
N THR A 16 -0.32 -13.47 8.73
CA THR A 16 0.64 -12.50 8.15
C THR A 16 0.29 -12.14 6.71
N PHE A 17 -0.23 -13.10 5.94
CA PHE A 17 -0.76 -12.87 4.59
C PHE A 17 -1.89 -11.82 4.57
N LEU A 18 -2.77 -11.84 5.57
CA LEU A 18 -3.93 -10.96 5.64
C LEU A 18 -3.52 -9.50 5.91
N TRP A 19 -2.44 -9.28 6.66
CA TRP A 19 -1.82 -7.95 6.77
C TRP A 19 -1.33 -7.43 5.42
N TYR A 20 -0.63 -8.27 4.65
CA TYR A 20 -0.19 -7.91 3.30
C TYR A 20 -1.36 -7.67 2.34
N ALA A 21 -2.45 -8.42 2.47
CA ALA A 21 -3.65 -8.20 1.67
C ALA A 21 -4.31 -6.85 2.00
N ILE A 22 -4.44 -6.50 3.28
CA ILE A 22 -4.98 -5.20 3.71
C ILE A 22 -4.09 -4.07 3.16
N GLU A 23 -2.77 -4.19 3.32
CA GLU A 23 -1.78 -3.25 2.79
C GLU A 23 -1.95 -3.06 1.27
N PHE A 24 -2.05 -4.18 0.54
CA PHE A 24 -2.26 -4.19 -0.90
C PHE A 24 -3.52 -3.42 -1.31
N PHE A 25 -4.66 -3.67 -0.67
CA PHE A 25 -5.92 -3.00 -1.02
C PHE A 25 -5.92 -1.51 -0.70
N ILE A 26 -5.24 -1.09 0.38
CA ILE A 26 -5.06 0.32 0.70
C ILE A 26 -4.25 1.01 -0.39
N VAL A 27 -3.12 0.42 -0.79
CA VAL A 27 -2.26 0.96 -1.85
C VAL A 27 -2.98 0.96 -3.20
N LEU A 28 -3.74 -0.09 -3.50
CA LEU A 28 -4.56 -0.18 -4.71
C LEU A 28 -5.61 0.93 -4.75
N GLY A 29 -6.32 1.18 -3.65
CA GLY A 29 -7.30 2.26 -3.56
C GLY A 29 -6.68 3.64 -3.80
N ALA A 30 -5.52 3.90 -3.19
CA ALA A 30 -4.78 5.15 -3.42
C ALA A 30 -4.30 5.27 -4.88
N ALA A 31 -3.74 4.20 -5.44
CA ALA A 31 -3.27 4.16 -6.82
C ALA A 31 -4.40 4.40 -7.83
N LEU A 32 -5.55 3.76 -7.63
CA LEU A 32 -6.75 3.98 -8.46
C LEU A 32 -7.24 5.42 -8.33
N GLY A 33 -7.33 5.96 -7.11
CA GLY A 33 -7.73 7.35 -6.87
C GLY A 33 -6.83 8.36 -7.59
N ILE A 34 -5.51 8.23 -7.41
CA ILE A 34 -4.51 9.09 -8.07
C ILE A 34 -4.63 8.98 -9.59
N SER A 35 -4.76 7.76 -10.11
CA SER A 35 -4.84 7.52 -11.56
C SER A 35 -6.10 8.13 -12.14
N MET A 36 -7.27 7.92 -11.52
CA MET A 36 -8.55 8.49 -11.96
C MET A 36 -8.51 10.03 -12.01
N ILE A 37 -7.95 10.67 -10.98
CA ILE A 37 -7.81 12.13 -10.95
C ILE A 37 -6.89 12.61 -12.09
N SER A 38 -5.82 11.86 -12.34
CA SER A 38 -4.79 12.23 -13.33
C SER A 38 -5.28 12.13 -14.78
N MET A 39 -6.18 11.20 -15.12
CA MET A 39 -6.64 11.00 -16.52
C MET A 39 -7.24 12.26 -17.12
N SER A 40 -8.01 13.01 -16.32
CA SER A 40 -8.63 14.26 -16.74
C SER A 40 -7.62 15.35 -17.14
N TYR A 41 -6.42 15.33 -16.56
CA TYR A 41 -5.33 16.24 -16.91
C TYR A 41 -4.67 15.82 -18.23
N PHE A 42 -4.39 14.53 -18.42
CA PHE A 42 -3.72 14.04 -19.63
C PHE A 42 -4.59 14.19 -20.88
N GLN A 43 -5.89 13.93 -20.78
CA GLN A 43 -6.84 14.15 -21.87
C GLN A 43 -6.89 15.63 -22.29
N LYS A 44 -6.78 16.57 -21.35
CA LYS A 44 -6.74 18.01 -21.66
C LYS A 44 -5.47 18.45 -22.39
N ILE A 45 -4.36 17.73 -22.19
CA ILE A 45 -3.08 18.01 -22.86
C ILE A 45 -3.06 17.43 -24.28
N GLY A 46 -4.10 16.69 -24.68
CA GLY A 46 -4.27 16.15 -26.04
C GLY A 46 -3.79 14.71 -26.20
N PHE A 47 -3.65 13.95 -25.11
CA PHE A 47 -3.36 12.52 -25.18
C PHE A 47 -4.54 11.77 -25.80
N THR A 48 -4.24 10.79 -26.67
CA THR A 48 -5.27 9.90 -27.20
C THR A 48 -5.80 8.97 -26.11
N GLN A 49 -6.97 8.37 -26.34
CA GLN A 49 -7.59 7.46 -25.38
C GLN A 49 -6.69 6.24 -25.09
N GLU A 50 -6.10 5.65 -26.13
CA GLU A 50 -5.17 4.52 -25.97
C GLU A 50 -3.95 4.87 -25.11
N MET A 51 -3.36 6.05 -25.31
CA MET A 51 -2.22 6.50 -24.50
C MET A 51 -2.62 6.71 -23.04
N THR A 52 -3.83 7.23 -22.82
CA THR A 52 -4.38 7.48 -21.48
C THR A 52 -4.61 6.16 -20.74
N ASP A 53 -5.07 5.11 -21.42
CA ASP A 53 -5.29 3.78 -20.83
C ASP A 53 -3.97 3.12 -20.39
N TRP A 54 -2.93 3.20 -21.23
CA TRP A 54 -1.59 2.72 -20.84
C TRP A 54 -1.01 3.53 -19.67
N LEU A 55 -1.23 4.84 -19.67
CA LEU A 55 -0.75 5.73 -18.62
C LEU A 55 -1.47 5.48 -17.28
N PHE A 56 -2.77 5.15 -17.32
CA PHE A 56 -3.54 4.77 -16.14
C PHE A 56 -2.89 3.58 -15.42
N TRP A 57 -2.62 2.49 -16.13
CA TRP A 57 -1.95 1.33 -15.56
C TRP A 57 -0.49 1.61 -15.18
N GLY A 58 0.19 2.48 -15.93
CA GLY A 58 1.53 2.94 -15.62
C GLY A 58 1.62 3.67 -14.27
N ILE A 59 0.67 4.57 -13.98
CA ILE A 59 0.60 5.29 -12.70
C ILE A 59 0.31 4.33 -11.56
N ILE A 60 -0.60 3.37 -11.75
CA ILE A 60 -0.86 2.33 -10.74
C ILE A 60 0.43 1.57 -10.43
N GLY A 61 1.13 1.08 -11.45
CA GLY A 61 2.41 0.39 -11.29
C GLY A 61 3.47 1.25 -10.59
N ALA A 62 3.57 2.53 -10.93
CA ALA A 62 4.51 3.46 -10.31
C ALA A 62 4.22 3.70 -8.82
N VAL A 63 2.95 3.84 -8.44
CA VAL A 63 2.55 3.99 -7.03
C VAL A 63 2.92 2.74 -6.23
N PHE A 64 2.65 1.55 -6.79
CA PHE A 64 3.06 0.29 -6.18
C PHE A 64 4.58 0.21 -6.02
N LEU A 65 5.34 0.51 -7.07
CA LEU A 65 6.80 0.49 -7.02
C LEU A 65 7.34 1.44 -5.94
N CYS A 66 6.87 2.69 -5.91
CA CYS A 66 7.22 3.66 -4.88
C CYS A 66 6.87 3.16 -3.48
N TYR A 67 5.69 2.58 -3.30
CA TYR A 67 5.25 2.07 -2.01
C TYR A 67 6.14 0.92 -1.52
N TYR A 68 6.35 -0.10 -2.34
CA TYR A 68 7.10 -1.29 -1.96
C TYR A 68 8.61 -1.04 -1.84
N MET A 69 9.19 -0.11 -2.61
CA MET A 69 10.62 0.22 -2.53
C MET A 69 10.94 1.23 -1.43
N ILE A 70 10.10 2.25 -1.24
CA ILE A 70 10.39 3.36 -0.32
C ILE A 70 9.61 3.14 0.97
N ILE A 71 8.29 3.28 0.92
CA ILE A 71 7.44 3.36 2.12
C ILE A 71 7.57 2.08 2.95
N ARG A 72 7.48 0.92 2.31
CA ARG A 72 7.61 -0.38 2.98
C ARG A 72 8.98 -0.53 3.65
N THR A 73 10.06 -0.22 2.93
CA THR A 73 11.44 -0.29 3.45
C THR A 73 11.69 0.62 4.65
N PHE A 74 11.07 1.82 4.66
CA PHE A 74 11.22 2.78 5.76
C PHE A 74 10.28 2.52 6.93
N ILE A 75 9.02 2.13 6.71
CA ILE A 75 7.99 1.96 7.74
C ILE A 75 8.08 0.58 8.44
N LEU A 76 8.38 -0.50 7.70
CA LEU A 76 8.40 -1.87 8.25
C LEU A 76 9.72 -2.29 8.90
N LYS A 77 10.56 -1.34 9.35
CA LYS A 77 11.62 -1.63 10.33
C LYS A 77 11.10 -1.95 11.74
N ARG A 78 9.77 -1.97 11.96
CA ARG A 78 9.21 -2.28 13.28
C ARG A 78 9.40 -3.78 13.59
N PRO A 79 9.97 -4.13 14.77
CA PRO A 79 10.31 -5.51 15.15
C PRO A 79 9.12 -6.47 15.31
N ILE A 80 7.89 -5.99 15.10
CA ILE A 80 6.65 -6.76 15.23
C ILE A 80 6.57 -7.88 14.18
N LEU A 81 7.21 -7.70 13.00
CA LEU A 81 7.30 -8.72 11.97
C LEU A 81 8.64 -9.49 11.96
N SER A 82 9.58 -9.16 12.85
CA SER A 82 10.90 -9.84 12.94
C SER A 82 10.89 -11.10 13.81
N LYS A 83 9.76 -11.37 14.49
CA LYS A 83 9.56 -12.55 15.35
C LYS A 83 8.53 -13.53 14.79
N ILE A 84 8.28 -13.46 13.48
CA ILE A 84 7.59 -14.52 12.71
C ILE A 84 8.66 -15.24 11.91
#